data_AF-A0A1M6TNY9-F1
#
_entry.id   AF-A0A1M6TNY9-F1
#
_cell.length_a   1.000
_cell.length_b   1.000
_cell.length_c   1.000
_cell.angle_alpha   90.00
_cell.angle_beta   90.00
_cell.angle_gamma   90.00
#
_symmetry.space_group_name_H-M   'P 1'
#
loop_
_entity.id
_entity.type
_entity.pdbx_description
1 polymer ?
#
loop_
_entity_poly.entity_id
_entity_poly.type
_entity_poly.pdbx_seq_one_letter_code
_entity_poly.pdbx_strand_id
1 'polypeptide(L)'
;MATPHLQDLAVAVAAPTVCLTGPDGQLRGTGAQGVICGDVRVLTRAVVTLDGAEPVPAGPEAGFVRGARRDPDVLVHRSRDVRPDGLAETLTVHNASAAEVAVVVGLAVGSDLAPVADVRAGRERDLVVPAVDDGALVWRAGAVEARLAAPGAQITVARDGAELAWPVTVAAGQRAAVRWTLAVTDPDAVVVGAPTRVRRGGRPRDRAVAALLDRSYADLDGLIATEPRSADLFATAGAPWYLTLFGRDALWAATMLLPVDPRIASGTLRVLARLQGTRHDPGSGEQPGKILHERRRGTAEHGSGLVLPPVYYGTIDATPLWITLLRDAWRHGMPDADVAALRPNLDAALGWLRDHADRDGDGFAEYLDESGHGLVNQGWKDSAASVQFPDGRIAEGPVALCEVQGYAHEAALAGAELLDALGGDGTAWREWAAALARRFREAFWVTDERGRFPALALDGAKRPVDTATSNIGHLLGTGLLDDAETAAVADRLVQPDLASGYGLRTMSAAARGYAPLSYHCGSVWPHDTAIAIRGLLRTGHRDHAALLAGQLLDAAAALGWRLPELFGGFGSDEVTAPVPYPTSCRPQAWSAAAAVVVAEALAG
;
A
#
# COMPACT_ATOMS: atom_id res chain seq x y z
N MET A 1 -10.17 -0.01 21.90
CA MET A 1 -8.75 0.40 21.82
C MET A 1 -8.56 1.09 20.47
N ALA A 2 -7.68 2.09 20.38
CA ALA A 2 -7.47 2.87 19.16
C ALA A 2 -6.32 2.30 18.33
N THR A 3 -6.40 2.42 17.01
CA THR A 3 -5.31 2.01 16.10
C THR A 3 -4.04 2.82 16.39
N PRO A 4 -2.87 2.17 16.49
CA PRO A 4 -1.64 2.86 16.83
C PRO A 4 -1.19 3.82 15.71
N HIS A 5 -0.61 4.93 16.15
CA HIS A 5 -0.02 5.96 15.30
C HIS A 5 1.30 5.46 14.66
N LEU A 6 1.52 5.83 13.40
CA LEU A 6 2.70 5.48 12.59
C LEU A 6 3.53 6.71 12.20
N GLN A 7 2.95 7.92 12.23
CA GLN A 7 3.56 9.12 11.65
C GLN A 7 4.93 9.48 12.26
N ASP A 8 5.15 9.13 13.53
CA ASP A 8 6.37 9.44 14.27
C ASP A 8 7.37 8.26 14.28
N LEU A 9 7.04 7.14 13.65
CA LEU A 9 7.89 5.95 13.62
C LEU A 9 8.87 5.99 12.44
N ALA A 10 10.10 5.56 12.70
CA ALA A 10 11.05 5.25 11.64
C ALA A 10 10.75 3.85 11.09
N VAL A 11 10.76 3.74 9.76
CA VAL A 11 10.33 2.53 9.04
C VAL A 11 11.46 2.02 8.13
N ALA A 12 11.90 0.80 8.38
CA ALA A 12 12.76 0.03 7.48
C ALA A 12 12.00 -1.22 7.01
N VAL A 13 11.97 -1.48 5.70
CA VAL A 13 11.15 -2.55 5.10
C VAL A 13 11.94 -3.32 4.07
N ALA A 14 11.79 -4.64 4.10
CA ALA A 14 12.17 -5.59 3.07
C ALA A 14 11.12 -6.70 3.11
N ALA A 15 10.09 -6.59 2.26
CA ALA A 15 8.93 -7.47 2.28
C ALA A 15 9.35 -8.95 2.37
N PRO A 16 8.67 -9.76 3.21
CA PRO A 16 7.52 -9.44 4.05
C PRO A 16 7.90 -8.90 5.45
N THR A 17 9.14 -8.46 5.67
CA THR A 17 9.58 -7.93 6.97
C THR A 17 9.57 -6.40 7.01
N VAL A 18 9.02 -5.84 8.08
CA VAL A 18 9.11 -4.42 8.42
C VAL A 18 9.57 -4.25 9.87
N CYS A 19 10.44 -3.26 10.09
CA CYS A 19 10.87 -2.85 11.41
C CYS A 19 10.42 -1.40 11.67
N LEU A 20 9.67 -1.23 12.75
CA LEU A 20 9.10 0.03 13.20
C LEU A 20 9.74 0.42 14.54
N THR A 21 10.41 1.56 14.58
CA THR A 21 11.07 2.08 15.78
C THR A 21 10.60 3.48 16.13
N GLY A 22 10.91 3.91 17.35
CA GLY A 22 10.95 5.34 17.65
C GLY A 22 11.95 6.07 16.76
N PRO A 23 11.88 7.42 16.69
CA PRO A 23 12.80 8.24 15.90
C PRO A 23 14.25 8.15 16.42
N ASP A 24 14.45 7.73 17.66
CA ASP A 24 15.74 7.40 18.29
C ASP A 24 16.28 6.01 17.90
N GLY A 25 15.56 5.26 17.07
CA GLY A 25 15.90 3.90 16.65
C GLY A 25 15.62 2.83 17.72
N GLN A 26 15.12 3.19 18.91
CA GLN A 26 14.77 2.23 19.96
C GLN A 26 13.43 1.57 19.67
N LEU A 27 13.29 0.34 20.12
CA LEU A 27 12.09 -0.46 19.95
C LEU A 27 11.61 -0.83 21.36
N ARG A 28 10.62 -0.07 21.87
CA ARG A 28 10.14 -0.14 23.26
C ARG A 28 8.80 -0.84 23.41
N GLY A 29 8.24 -1.39 22.33
CA GLY A 29 6.94 -2.08 22.34
C GLY A 29 5.74 -1.15 22.51
N THR A 30 5.90 0.14 22.22
CA THR A 30 4.80 1.12 22.30
C THR A 30 4.02 1.15 20.98
N GLY A 31 2.70 0.98 21.06
CA GLY A 31 1.81 1.01 19.89
C GLY A 31 2.21 -0.01 18.82
N ALA A 32 2.52 0.50 17.62
CA ALA A 32 2.90 -0.30 16.45
C ALA A 32 4.38 -0.70 16.41
N GLN A 33 5.23 -0.21 17.34
CA GLN A 33 6.66 -0.56 17.35
C GLN A 33 6.84 -2.08 17.34
N GLY A 34 7.85 -2.54 16.60
CA GLY A 34 8.11 -3.96 16.45
C GLY A 34 8.83 -4.33 15.16
N VAL A 35 9.29 -5.56 15.12
CA VAL A 35 9.65 -6.27 13.89
C VAL A 35 8.47 -7.15 13.55
N ILE A 36 7.87 -6.91 12.38
CA ILE A 36 6.75 -7.68 11.84
C ILE A 36 7.28 -8.43 10.62
N CYS A 37 7.04 -9.73 10.56
CA CYS A 37 7.36 -10.56 9.40
C CYS A 37 6.09 -11.29 8.97
N GLY A 38 5.63 -11.03 7.75
CA GLY A 38 4.31 -11.45 7.30
C GLY A 38 3.22 -10.84 8.17
N ASP A 39 2.33 -11.69 8.71
CA ASP A 39 1.21 -11.26 9.55
C ASP A 39 1.52 -11.33 11.07
N VAL A 40 2.78 -11.41 11.50
CA VAL A 40 3.16 -11.58 12.93
C VAL A 40 4.24 -10.58 13.39
N ARG A 41 4.00 -9.90 14.52
CA ARG A 41 5.01 -9.12 15.26
C ARG A 41 5.95 -10.06 16.02
N VAL A 42 7.03 -10.45 15.37
CA VAL A 42 8.03 -11.41 15.89
C VAL A 42 8.94 -10.84 16.98
N LEU A 43 9.06 -9.51 17.06
CA LEU A 43 9.80 -8.83 18.12
C LEU A 43 9.08 -7.53 18.48
N THR A 44 8.81 -7.31 19.77
CA THR A 44 8.11 -6.11 20.26
C THR A 44 9.00 -5.22 21.11
N ARG A 45 10.12 -5.73 21.64
CA ARG A 45 11.14 -4.97 22.38
C ARG A 45 12.55 -5.28 21.87
N ALA A 46 13.36 -4.25 21.66
CA ALA A 46 14.79 -4.29 21.35
C ALA A 46 15.43 -2.95 21.78
N VAL A 47 15.68 -2.80 23.07
CA VAL A 47 16.19 -1.58 23.70
C VAL A 47 17.68 -1.72 23.98
N VAL A 48 18.49 -0.83 23.41
CA VAL A 48 19.95 -0.82 23.67
C VAL A 48 20.28 0.07 24.85
N THR A 49 21.18 -0.41 25.70
CA THR A 49 21.74 0.31 26.84
C THR A 49 23.27 0.32 26.79
N LEU A 50 23.87 1.33 27.44
CA LEU A 50 25.28 1.37 27.78
C LEU A 50 25.38 1.46 29.31
N ASP A 51 26.06 0.50 29.94
CA ASP A 51 26.15 0.38 31.40
C ASP A 51 24.78 0.47 32.10
N GLY A 52 23.75 -0.11 31.47
CA GLY A 52 22.37 -0.15 31.99
C GLY A 52 21.53 1.10 31.72
N ALA A 53 22.07 2.14 31.08
CA ALA A 53 21.31 3.34 30.72
C ALA A 53 20.99 3.38 29.22
N GLU A 54 19.76 3.77 28.87
CA GLU A 54 19.42 4.10 27.49
C GLU A 54 20.25 5.32 27.03
N PRO A 55 20.99 5.21 25.93
CA PRO A 55 21.79 6.34 25.48
C PRO A 55 20.93 7.47 24.89
N VAL A 56 21.42 8.72 24.90
CA VAL A 56 20.67 9.89 24.38
C VAL A 56 20.91 10.15 22.88
N PRO A 57 19.88 10.34 22.04
CA PRO A 57 20.03 10.60 20.60
C PRO A 57 20.88 11.85 20.29
N ALA A 58 21.78 11.76 19.32
CA ALA A 58 22.69 12.86 18.95
C ALA A 58 22.50 13.41 17.53
N GLY A 59 21.52 12.93 16.76
CA GLY A 59 21.26 13.42 15.40
C GLY A 59 20.00 12.82 14.75
N PRO A 60 19.59 13.33 13.58
CA PRO A 60 18.39 12.90 12.85
C PRO A 60 18.54 11.54 12.16
N GLU A 61 19.78 11.08 11.94
CA GLU A 61 20.04 9.69 11.55
C GLU A 61 20.16 8.85 12.83
N ALA A 62 19.33 7.81 12.94
CA ALA A 62 19.37 6.84 14.04
C ALA A 62 20.74 6.15 14.09
N GLY A 63 21.69 6.74 14.82
CA GLY A 63 23.08 6.26 14.79
C GLY A 63 24.05 6.99 15.72
N PHE A 64 23.60 7.94 16.54
CA PHE A 64 24.47 8.54 17.53
C PHE A 64 23.79 8.54 18.87
N VAL A 65 24.45 7.91 19.83
CA VAL A 65 23.94 7.86 21.18
C VAL A 65 25.01 8.24 22.19
N ARG A 66 24.69 9.21 23.06
CA ARG A 66 25.61 9.87 24.00
C ARG A 66 25.58 9.19 25.38
N GLY A 67 26.76 8.96 25.96
CA GLY A 67 26.90 8.67 27.39
C GLY A 67 26.53 9.87 28.27
N ALA A 68 26.14 9.62 29.53
CA ALA A 68 25.55 10.58 30.47
C ALA A 68 26.49 11.67 31.04
N ARG A 69 27.47 12.15 30.26
CA ARG A 69 28.42 13.21 30.65
C ARG A 69 28.24 14.48 29.81
N ARG A 70 28.72 15.62 30.35
CA ARG A 70 28.63 16.96 29.72
C ARG A 70 29.28 16.99 28.33
N ASP A 71 30.36 16.21 28.15
CA ASP A 71 30.99 15.88 26.87
C ASP A 71 30.91 14.34 26.68
N PRO A 72 30.27 13.83 25.59
CA PRO A 72 30.10 12.40 25.40
C PRO A 72 31.38 11.75 24.86
N ASP A 73 32.15 11.17 25.77
CA ASP A 73 33.41 10.47 25.50
C ASP A 73 33.22 9.08 24.85
N VAL A 74 32.00 8.55 24.88
CA VAL A 74 31.61 7.26 24.27
C VAL A 74 30.36 7.47 23.43
N LEU A 75 30.43 7.00 22.18
CA LEU A 75 29.36 7.07 21.20
C LEU A 75 28.95 5.66 20.79
N VAL A 76 27.66 5.39 20.67
CA VAL A 76 27.17 4.17 20.00
C VAL A 76 26.56 4.53 18.67
N HIS A 77 26.93 3.75 17.64
CA HIS A 77 26.30 3.77 16.34
C HIS A 77 25.54 2.47 16.10
N ARG A 78 24.24 2.59 15.84
CA ARG A 78 23.34 1.48 15.51
C ARG A 78 23.15 1.46 14.00
N SER A 79 23.47 0.34 13.37
CA SER A 79 23.15 0.08 11.95
C SER A 79 22.22 -1.12 11.87
N ARG A 80 21.08 -0.96 11.21
CA ARG A 80 20.06 -2.00 11.05
C ARG A 80 19.84 -2.34 9.58
N ASP A 81 19.90 -3.62 9.28
CA ASP A 81 19.67 -4.20 7.96
C ASP A 81 18.45 -5.12 8.03
N VAL A 82 17.33 -4.67 7.47
CA VAL A 82 16.08 -5.45 7.40
C VAL A 82 16.12 -6.32 6.15
N ARG A 83 15.84 -7.60 6.32
CA ARG A 83 15.87 -8.63 5.28
C ARG A 83 14.49 -9.29 5.20
N PRO A 84 14.14 -9.95 4.07
CA PRO A 84 12.86 -10.65 3.96
C PRO A 84 12.58 -11.66 5.10
N ASP A 85 13.63 -12.26 5.65
CA ASP A 85 13.62 -13.28 6.69
C ASP A 85 14.02 -12.76 8.08
N GLY A 86 13.84 -11.46 8.35
CA GLY A 86 14.13 -10.86 9.66
C GLY A 86 15.07 -9.66 9.56
N LEU A 87 16.07 -9.58 10.44
CA LEU A 87 17.01 -8.46 10.41
C LEU A 87 18.39 -8.81 10.98
N ALA A 88 19.34 -7.93 10.75
CA ALA A 88 20.61 -7.92 11.45
C ALA A 88 20.91 -6.50 11.95
N GLU A 89 21.52 -6.41 13.12
CA GLU A 89 21.92 -5.13 13.69
C GLU A 89 23.34 -5.18 14.22
N THR A 90 24.08 -4.11 13.96
CA THR A 90 25.43 -3.90 14.47
C THR A 90 25.44 -2.66 15.35
N LEU A 91 25.96 -2.81 16.57
CA LEU A 91 26.16 -1.74 17.54
C LEU A 91 27.67 -1.48 17.62
N THR A 92 28.09 -0.31 17.17
CA THR A 92 29.50 0.11 17.18
C THR A 92 29.72 1.13 18.28
N VAL A 93 30.46 0.75 19.30
CA VAL A 93 30.95 1.64 20.35
C VAL A 93 32.21 2.34 19.84
N HIS A 94 32.23 3.66 19.90
CA HIS A 94 33.38 4.50 19.58
C HIS A 94 33.82 5.25 20.84
N ASN A 95 35.08 5.05 21.23
CA ASN A 95 35.70 5.75 22.35
C ASN A 95 36.40 7.01 21.84
N ALA A 96 35.79 8.17 22.07
CA ALA A 96 36.34 9.47 21.71
C ALA A 96 37.24 10.07 22.81
N SER A 97 37.40 9.38 23.94
CA SER A 97 38.23 9.83 25.05
C SER A 97 39.73 9.55 24.83
N ALA A 98 40.56 10.14 25.69
CA ALA A 98 42.01 9.92 25.72
C ALA A 98 42.44 8.65 26.50
N ALA A 99 41.50 7.93 27.12
CA ALA A 99 41.78 6.74 27.93
C ALA A 99 41.03 5.52 27.40
N GLU A 100 41.45 4.33 27.79
CA GLU A 100 40.68 3.11 27.54
C GLU A 100 39.37 3.14 28.34
N VAL A 101 38.28 2.67 27.71
CA VAL A 101 36.97 2.57 28.34
C VAL A 101 36.49 1.13 28.31
N ALA A 102 36.08 0.62 29.46
CA ALA A 102 35.30 -0.60 29.57
C ALA A 102 33.82 -0.21 29.72
N VAL A 103 32.95 -0.78 28.89
CA VAL A 103 31.51 -0.51 28.88
C VAL A 103 30.77 -1.81 28.60
N VAL A 104 29.59 -1.96 29.18
CA VAL A 104 28.67 -3.06 28.87
C VAL A 104 27.65 -2.55 27.87
N VAL A 105 27.66 -3.11 26.66
CA VAL A 105 26.57 -2.92 25.69
C VAL A 105 25.46 -3.88 26.09
N GLY A 106 24.30 -3.34 26.48
CA GLY A 106 23.11 -4.12 26.81
C GLY A 106 22.07 -4.10 25.69
N LEU A 107 21.30 -5.16 25.56
CA LEU A 107 20.14 -5.26 24.67
C LEU A 107 19.02 -6.02 25.39
N ALA A 108 17.94 -5.31 25.72
CA ALA A 108 16.72 -5.89 26.26
C ALA A 108 15.78 -6.26 25.11
N VAL A 109 15.42 -7.54 24.99
CA VAL A 109 14.56 -8.05 23.93
C VAL A 109 13.30 -8.71 24.47
N GLY A 110 12.22 -8.64 23.69
CA GLY A 110 10.95 -9.25 24.03
C GLY A 110 10.07 -9.43 22.80
N SER A 111 9.19 -10.42 22.84
CA SER A 111 8.25 -10.73 21.77
C SER A 111 6.87 -11.02 22.37
N ASP A 112 5.82 -10.55 21.71
CA ASP A 112 4.43 -10.90 22.02
C ASP A 112 3.81 -11.82 20.96
N LEU A 113 4.52 -12.05 19.85
CA LEU A 113 4.07 -12.82 18.68
C LEU A 113 2.67 -12.41 18.21
N ALA A 114 2.32 -11.13 18.36
CA ALA A 114 0.99 -10.64 18.09
C ALA A 114 0.69 -10.69 16.58
N PRO A 115 -0.49 -11.20 16.16
CA PRO A 115 -0.97 -11.02 14.80
C PRO A 115 -1.04 -9.54 14.43
N VAL A 116 -0.72 -9.18 13.18
CA VAL A 116 -0.75 -7.78 12.71
C VAL A 116 -2.13 -7.15 12.90
N ALA A 117 -3.21 -7.92 12.75
CA ALA A 117 -4.57 -7.46 13.00
C ALA A 117 -4.78 -7.00 14.46
N ASP A 118 -4.16 -7.70 15.43
CA ASP A 118 -4.19 -7.32 16.84
C ASP A 118 -3.40 -6.03 17.09
N VAL A 119 -2.21 -5.94 16.51
CA VAL A 119 -1.37 -4.73 16.60
C VAL A 119 -2.12 -3.53 16.04
N ARG A 120 -2.74 -3.68 14.87
CA ARG A 120 -3.55 -2.63 14.22
C ARG A 120 -4.78 -2.25 15.03
N ALA A 121 -5.40 -3.21 15.72
CA ALA A 121 -6.55 -2.95 16.60
C ALA A 121 -6.13 -2.34 17.97
N GLY A 122 -4.82 -2.19 18.21
CA GLY A 122 -4.28 -1.72 19.48
C GLY A 122 -4.51 -2.71 20.62
N ARG A 123 -4.65 -4.00 20.33
CA ARG A 123 -4.80 -5.07 21.34
C ARG A 123 -3.44 -5.39 21.94
N GLU A 124 -3.31 -5.18 23.25
CA GLU A 124 -2.12 -5.59 24.01
C GLU A 124 -2.12 -7.11 24.25
N ARG A 125 -0.93 -7.70 24.26
CA ARG A 125 -0.70 -9.12 24.55
C ARG A 125 0.50 -9.28 25.49
N ASP A 126 0.47 -10.31 26.32
CA ASP A 126 1.57 -10.63 27.21
C ASP A 126 2.82 -11.05 26.41
N LEU A 127 3.99 -10.73 26.96
CA LEU A 127 5.26 -11.16 26.38
C LEU A 127 5.45 -12.66 26.56
N VAL A 128 6.03 -13.28 25.54
CA VAL A 128 6.36 -14.70 25.49
C VAL A 128 7.80 -14.89 25.96
N VAL A 129 7.99 -15.74 26.97
CA VAL A 129 9.32 -16.13 27.45
C VAL A 129 10.03 -16.94 26.35
N PRO A 130 11.24 -16.54 25.91
CA PRO A 130 11.97 -17.28 24.90
C PRO A 130 12.48 -18.62 25.44
N ALA A 131 12.53 -19.63 24.59
CA ALA A 131 13.39 -20.80 24.80
C ALA A 131 14.84 -20.43 24.46
N VAL A 132 15.81 -21.11 25.09
CA VAL A 132 17.23 -21.02 24.72
C VAL A 132 17.60 -22.30 23.99
N ASP A 133 18.08 -22.17 22.76
CA ASP A 133 18.48 -23.28 21.91
C ASP A 133 19.78 -22.95 21.18
N ASP A 134 20.83 -23.72 21.41
CA ASP A 134 22.19 -23.50 20.87
C ASP A 134 22.66 -22.04 21.03
N GLY A 135 22.50 -21.49 22.24
CA GLY A 135 22.89 -20.11 22.56
C GLY A 135 22.07 -19.00 21.90
N ALA A 136 20.97 -19.34 21.19
CA ALA A 136 20.03 -18.38 20.61
C ALA A 136 18.72 -18.35 21.40
N LEU A 137 18.04 -17.20 21.35
CA LEU A 137 16.67 -17.06 21.88
C LEU A 137 15.67 -17.45 20.79
N VAL A 138 14.65 -18.22 21.16
CA VAL A 138 13.64 -18.72 20.23
C VAL A 138 12.24 -18.44 20.74
N TRP A 139 11.43 -17.77 19.91
CA TRP A 139 9.99 -17.57 20.10
C TRP A 139 9.21 -18.32 19.02
N ARG A 140 8.08 -18.93 19.36
CA ARG A 140 7.23 -19.70 18.43
C ARG A 140 5.76 -19.37 18.60
N ALA A 141 5.07 -19.12 17.48
CA ALA A 141 3.61 -18.98 17.41
C ALA A 141 3.08 -19.76 16.20
N GLY A 142 2.43 -20.89 16.46
CA GLY A 142 2.05 -21.82 15.40
C GLY A 142 3.29 -22.31 14.63
N ALA A 143 3.30 -22.09 13.32
CA ALA A 143 4.42 -22.46 12.44
C ALA A 143 5.51 -21.37 12.33
N VAL A 144 5.26 -20.17 12.86
CA VAL A 144 6.23 -19.07 12.83
C VAL A 144 7.26 -19.25 13.94
N GLU A 145 8.52 -19.28 13.56
CA GLU A 145 9.66 -19.29 14.48
C GLU A 145 10.50 -18.03 14.29
N ALA A 146 10.79 -17.34 15.39
CA ALA A 146 11.72 -16.22 15.43
C ALA A 146 12.93 -16.60 16.29
N ARG A 147 14.11 -16.64 15.68
CA ARG A 147 15.38 -17.02 16.30
C ARG A 147 16.33 -15.83 16.36
N LEU A 148 16.71 -15.40 17.56
CA LEU A 148 17.67 -14.34 17.79
C LEU A 148 19.01 -14.91 18.22
N ALA A 149 20.04 -14.70 17.41
CA ALA A 149 21.42 -15.03 17.72
C ALA A 149 22.23 -13.77 18.02
N ALA A 150 23.04 -13.84 19.08
CA ALA A 150 23.81 -12.71 19.59
C ALA A 150 25.21 -13.20 20.03
N PRO A 151 26.13 -13.44 19.07
CA PRO A 151 27.43 -14.01 19.38
C PRO A 151 28.20 -13.18 20.41
N GLY A 152 28.77 -13.87 21.41
CA GLY A 152 29.55 -13.22 22.48
C GLY A 152 28.70 -12.51 23.55
N ALA A 153 27.38 -12.53 23.45
CA ALA A 153 26.52 -11.98 24.50
C ALA A 153 26.40 -12.94 25.68
N GLN A 154 26.38 -12.39 26.88
CA GLN A 154 25.86 -13.07 28.05
C GLN A 154 24.33 -12.93 28.06
N ILE A 155 23.60 -14.04 28.07
CA ILE A 155 22.14 -14.06 27.94
C ILE A 155 21.51 -14.38 29.30
N THR A 156 20.58 -13.54 29.74
CA THR A 156 19.74 -13.76 30.92
C THR A 156 18.27 -13.74 30.52
N VAL A 157 17.57 -14.86 30.65
CA VAL A 157 16.14 -14.96 30.34
C VAL A 157 15.31 -14.50 31.54
N ALA A 158 14.28 -13.70 31.27
CA ALA A 158 13.34 -13.17 32.26
C ALA A 158 11.89 -13.46 31.83
N ARG A 159 10.92 -13.12 32.70
CA ARG A 159 9.49 -13.32 32.38
C ARG A 159 9.02 -12.44 31.22
N ASP A 160 9.64 -11.29 31.04
CA ASP A 160 9.33 -10.26 30.04
C ASP A 160 10.27 -10.30 28.83
N GLY A 161 10.99 -11.41 28.62
CA GLY A 161 11.89 -11.60 27.48
C GLY A 161 13.29 -12.01 27.89
N ALA A 162 14.31 -11.30 27.43
CA ALA A 162 15.71 -11.57 27.79
C ALA A 162 16.57 -10.31 27.75
N GLU A 163 17.63 -10.32 28.56
CA GLU A 163 18.69 -9.31 28.59
C GLU A 163 19.96 -9.92 28.02
N LEU A 164 20.56 -9.23 27.04
CA LEU A 164 21.83 -9.60 26.43
C LEU A 164 22.90 -8.56 26.78
N ALA A 165 24.07 -9.00 27.21
CA ALA A 165 25.16 -8.11 27.62
C ALA A 165 26.50 -8.48 26.96
N TRP A 166 27.16 -7.49 26.36
CA TRP A 166 28.53 -7.60 25.85
C TRP A 166 29.45 -6.66 26.64
N PRO A 167 30.32 -7.20 27.51
CA PRO A 167 31.42 -6.45 28.06
C PRO A 167 32.43 -6.14 26.94
N VAL A 168 32.63 -4.87 26.63
CA VAL A 168 33.58 -4.44 25.61
C VAL A 168 34.60 -3.47 26.21
N THR A 169 35.86 -3.65 25.82
CA THR A 169 36.95 -2.73 26.16
C THR A 169 37.42 -2.07 24.89
N VAL A 170 37.42 -0.73 24.86
CA VAL A 170 37.70 0.07 23.67
C VAL A 170 38.83 1.04 24.00
N ALA A 171 39.98 0.87 23.34
CA ALA A 171 41.11 1.78 23.49
C ALA A 171 40.78 3.21 23.00
N ALA A 172 41.56 4.19 23.45
CA ALA A 172 41.39 5.60 23.07
C ALA A 172 41.37 5.79 21.54
N GLY A 173 40.34 6.47 21.03
CA GLY A 173 40.14 6.71 19.60
C GLY A 173 39.73 5.48 18.76
N GLN A 174 39.52 4.31 19.39
CA GLN A 174 39.18 3.07 18.69
C GLN A 174 37.67 2.77 18.72
N ARG A 175 37.28 1.74 17.96
CA ARG A 175 35.90 1.25 17.85
C ARG A 175 35.83 -0.24 18.14
N ALA A 176 34.76 -0.66 18.79
CA ALA A 176 34.39 -2.07 18.95
C ALA A 176 32.95 -2.27 18.48
N ALA A 177 32.68 -3.40 17.82
CA ALA A 177 31.35 -3.70 17.30
C ALA A 177 30.82 -5.02 17.87
N VAL A 178 29.56 -5.02 18.25
CA VAL A 178 28.80 -6.22 18.59
C VAL A 178 27.63 -6.36 17.63
N ARG A 179 27.19 -7.59 17.37
CA ARG A 179 26.16 -7.89 16.37
C ARG A 179 25.13 -8.85 16.94
N TRP A 180 23.89 -8.65 16.54
CA TRP A 180 22.82 -9.63 16.72
C TRP A 180 22.01 -9.77 15.43
N THR A 181 21.37 -10.93 15.27
CA THR A 181 20.56 -11.27 14.11
C THR A 181 19.25 -11.89 14.56
N LEU A 182 18.15 -11.48 13.93
CA LEU A 182 16.85 -12.12 14.03
C LEU A 182 16.57 -12.83 12.71
N ALA A 183 16.40 -14.15 12.76
CA ALA A 183 15.95 -14.96 11.64
C ALA A 183 14.50 -15.41 11.89
N VAL A 184 13.64 -15.25 10.90
CA VAL A 184 12.24 -15.66 10.95
C VAL A 184 12.02 -16.75 9.91
N THR A 185 11.40 -17.85 10.34
CA THR A 185 10.94 -18.91 9.44
C THR A 185 9.44 -19.04 9.56
N ASP A 186 8.75 -19.01 8.43
CA ASP A 186 7.32 -19.27 8.31
C ASP A 186 7.08 -20.16 7.09
N PRO A 187 6.86 -21.47 7.28
CA PRO A 187 6.61 -22.39 6.16
C PRO A 187 5.26 -22.13 5.47
N ASP A 188 4.34 -21.40 6.12
CA ASP A 188 3.02 -21.06 5.60
C ASP A 188 2.98 -19.66 4.96
N ALA A 189 4.14 -19.00 4.82
CA ALA A 189 4.23 -17.66 4.24
C ALA A 189 3.61 -17.65 2.84
N VAL A 190 2.72 -16.68 2.59
CA VAL A 190 2.09 -16.47 1.27
C VAL A 190 2.88 -15.50 0.39
N VAL A 191 3.82 -14.76 0.99
CA VAL A 191 4.67 -13.76 0.35
C VAL A 191 6.10 -13.91 0.86
N VAL A 192 7.07 -13.83 -0.04
CA VAL A 192 8.52 -13.82 0.27
C VAL A 192 9.19 -12.67 -0.47
N GLY A 193 10.35 -12.21 0.02
CA GLY A 193 11.06 -11.09 -0.60
C GLY A 193 11.56 -11.41 -1.99
N ALA A 194 11.47 -10.42 -2.88
CA ALA A 194 11.99 -10.56 -4.23
C ALA A 194 13.53 -10.47 -4.24
N PRO A 195 14.23 -11.28 -5.06
CA PRO A 195 15.68 -11.23 -5.17
C PRO A 195 16.19 -10.08 -6.05
N THR A 196 15.29 -9.22 -6.54
CA THR A 196 15.62 -8.18 -7.53
C THR A 196 15.00 -6.85 -7.15
N ARG A 197 15.64 -5.77 -7.60
CA ARG A 197 15.18 -4.39 -7.42
C ARG A 197 14.36 -3.93 -8.61
N VAL A 198 13.57 -2.88 -8.38
CA VAL A 198 12.78 -2.23 -9.43
C VAL A 198 13.72 -1.52 -10.39
N ARG A 199 13.52 -1.71 -11.70
CA ARG A 199 14.26 -0.95 -12.72
C ARG A 199 13.96 0.53 -12.57
N ARG A 200 14.97 1.36 -12.81
CA ARG A 200 14.86 2.80 -12.75
C ARG A 200 14.67 3.35 -14.17
N GLY A 201 13.79 4.33 -14.32
CA GLY A 201 13.71 5.13 -15.54
C GLY A 201 14.93 6.07 -15.71
N GLY A 202 14.92 6.86 -16.79
CA GLY A 202 15.89 7.94 -16.96
C GLY A 202 15.79 8.96 -15.83
N ARG A 203 16.93 9.49 -15.37
CA ARG A 203 16.94 10.47 -14.28
C ARG A 203 16.46 11.85 -14.78
N PRO A 204 15.39 12.43 -14.18
CA PRO A 204 14.93 13.76 -14.56
C PRO A 204 15.98 14.85 -14.28
N ARG A 205 15.89 15.96 -15.01
CA ARG A 205 16.74 17.14 -14.77
C ARG A 205 16.27 17.95 -13.58
N ASP A 206 14.96 18.01 -13.36
CA ASP A 206 14.38 18.66 -12.18
C ASP A 206 14.79 17.89 -10.91
N ARG A 207 15.37 18.61 -9.94
CA ARG A 207 15.91 18.02 -8.72
C ARG A 207 14.83 17.52 -7.77
N ALA A 208 13.68 18.19 -7.71
CA ALA A 208 12.57 17.77 -6.88
C ALA A 208 11.93 16.50 -7.44
N VAL A 209 11.71 16.44 -8.76
CA VAL A 209 11.21 15.22 -9.41
C VAL A 209 12.21 14.06 -9.25
N ALA A 210 13.51 14.33 -9.40
CA ALA A 210 14.54 13.32 -9.15
C ALA A 210 14.54 12.81 -7.69
N ALA A 211 14.37 13.70 -6.70
CA ALA A 211 14.31 13.32 -5.29
C ALA A 211 13.08 12.46 -4.96
N LEU A 212 11.91 12.82 -5.51
CA LEU A 212 10.69 12.02 -5.40
C LEU A 212 10.90 10.62 -6.00
N LEU A 213 11.39 10.53 -7.24
CA LEU A 213 11.66 9.23 -7.87
C LEU A 213 12.69 8.41 -7.09
N ASP A 214 13.82 9.00 -6.69
CA ASP A 214 14.89 8.30 -5.96
C ASP A 214 14.34 7.69 -4.65
N ARG A 215 13.51 8.41 -3.90
CA ARG A 215 12.86 7.91 -2.68
C ARG A 215 11.80 6.85 -2.96
N SER A 216 10.90 7.09 -3.91
CA SER A 216 9.85 6.14 -4.29
C SER A 216 10.40 4.81 -4.78
N TYR A 217 11.47 4.86 -5.57
CA TYR A 217 12.17 3.69 -6.06
C TYR A 217 12.86 2.89 -4.95
N ALA A 218 13.46 3.57 -3.98
CA ALA A 218 14.02 2.92 -2.79
C ALA A 218 12.93 2.32 -1.89
N ASP A 219 11.73 2.91 -1.86
CA ASP A 219 10.57 2.33 -1.17
C ASP A 219 10.03 1.09 -1.87
N LEU A 220 9.89 1.15 -3.19
CA LEU A 220 9.44 0.03 -4.01
C LEU A 220 10.39 -1.17 -3.89
N ASP A 221 11.71 -0.95 -3.84
CA ASP A 221 12.68 -2.04 -3.63
C ASP A 221 12.40 -2.84 -2.34
N GLY A 222 11.86 -2.19 -1.31
CA GLY A 222 11.46 -2.85 -0.07
C GLY A 222 10.05 -3.44 -0.09
N LEU A 223 9.24 -3.13 -1.11
CA LEU A 223 7.83 -3.54 -1.23
C LEU A 223 7.58 -4.57 -2.34
N ILE A 224 8.55 -4.82 -3.25
CA ILE A 224 8.43 -5.90 -4.24
C ILE A 224 8.65 -7.25 -3.58
N ALA A 225 7.79 -8.20 -3.93
CA ALA A 225 7.79 -9.54 -3.41
C ALA A 225 7.46 -10.58 -4.50
N THR A 226 7.53 -11.85 -4.12
CA THR A 226 7.06 -12.98 -4.92
C THR A 226 6.21 -13.92 -4.06
N GLU A 227 5.50 -14.83 -4.69
CA GLU A 227 4.98 -16.01 -3.99
C GLU A 227 6.13 -16.99 -3.69
N PRO A 228 6.04 -17.83 -2.65
CA PRO A 228 7.00 -18.90 -2.43
C PRO A 228 7.16 -19.77 -3.68
N ARG A 229 8.40 -20.09 -4.05
CA ARG A 229 8.75 -20.92 -5.22
C ARG A 229 8.30 -20.34 -6.57
N SER A 230 7.97 -19.05 -6.63
CA SER A 230 7.71 -18.31 -7.87
C SER A 230 8.80 -17.27 -8.12
N ALA A 231 9.02 -16.94 -9.40
CA ALA A 231 9.86 -15.81 -9.81
C ALA A 231 9.04 -14.59 -10.24
N ASP A 232 7.70 -14.71 -10.24
CA ASP A 232 6.81 -13.62 -10.65
C ASP A 232 6.79 -12.52 -9.59
N LEU A 233 7.20 -11.32 -10.00
CA LEU A 233 7.25 -10.13 -9.16
C LEU A 233 5.88 -9.48 -9.08
N PHE A 234 5.52 -9.02 -7.89
CA PHE A 234 4.41 -8.09 -7.67
C PHE A 234 4.77 -7.10 -6.57
N ALA A 235 4.09 -5.96 -6.56
CA ALA A 235 4.18 -5.02 -5.45
C ALA A 235 3.21 -5.45 -4.34
N THR A 236 3.70 -5.58 -3.11
CA THR A 236 2.82 -5.62 -1.92
C THR A 236 2.13 -4.27 -1.73
N ALA A 237 1.02 -4.20 -0.99
CA ALA A 237 0.31 -2.92 -0.82
C ALA A 237 1.12 -1.91 0.02
N GLY A 238 1.26 -2.11 1.33
CA GLY A 238 2.11 -1.21 2.10
C GLY A 238 2.33 -1.59 3.56
N ALA A 239 3.39 -1.01 4.10
CA ALA A 239 3.89 -1.39 5.41
C ALA A 239 3.35 -0.48 6.52
N PRO A 240 2.93 -1.04 7.67
CA PRO A 240 3.01 -2.46 8.04
C PRO A 240 1.73 -3.28 7.76
N TRP A 241 0.58 -2.64 7.58
CA TRP A 241 -0.73 -3.31 7.69
C TRP A 241 -1.06 -4.23 6.52
N TYR A 242 -0.53 -3.91 5.34
CA TYR A 242 -0.91 -4.49 4.06
C TYR A 242 0.32 -5.02 3.30
N LEU A 243 1.35 -5.50 4.02
CA LEU A 243 2.60 -6.00 3.45
C LEU A 243 2.44 -7.42 2.87
N THR A 244 1.43 -7.60 2.01
CA THR A 244 1.06 -8.83 1.33
C THR A 244 0.47 -8.52 -0.06
N LEU A 245 0.00 -9.54 -0.78
CA LEU A 245 -0.66 -9.37 -2.09
C LEU A 245 -2.08 -8.81 -1.93
N PHE A 246 -2.28 -7.60 -2.47
CA PHE A 246 -3.58 -7.01 -2.73
C PHE A 246 -3.75 -6.87 -4.25
N GLY A 247 -4.80 -7.45 -4.82
CA GLY A 247 -4.99 -7.54 -6.27
C GLY A 247 -5.05 -6.17 -6.92
N ARG A 248 -5.96 -5.31 -6.43
CA ARG A 248 -6.13 -3.94 -6.94
C ARG A 248 -4.85 -3.10 -6.81
N ASP A 249 -4.24 -3.08 -5.63
CA ASP A 249 -3.02 -2.31 -5.36
C ASP A 249 -1.87 -2.74 -6.28
N ALA A 250 -1.68 -4.06 -6.44
CA ALA A 250 -0.65 -4.61 -7.31
C ALA A 250 -0.91 -4.26 -8.79
N LEU A 251 -2.17 -4.29 -9.24
CA LEU A 251 -2.56 -3.93 -10.60
C LEU A 251 -2.30 -2.44 -10.89
N TRP A 252 -2.64 -1.54 -9.97
CA TRP A 252 -2.38 -0.11 -10.14
C TRP A 252 -0.89 0.23 -10.06
N ALA A 253 -0.17 -0.35 -9.10
CA ALA A 253 1.28 -0.19 -9.01
C ALA A 253 1.97 -0.69 -10.28
N ALA A 254 1.57 -1.86 -10.80
CA ALA A 254 2.08 -2.40 -12.06
C ALA A 254 1.74 -1.50 -13.26
N THR A 255 0.53 -0.94 -13.31
CA THR A 255 0.11 -0.02 -14.38
C THR A 255 0.98 1.24 -14.41
N MET A 256 1.22 1.85 -13.23
CA MET A 256 2.04 3.05 -13.11
C MET A 256 3.53 2.78 -13.34
N LEU A 257 4.01 1.57 -13.01
CA LEU A 257 5.39 1.14 -13.23
C LEU A 257 5.65 0.53 -14.61
N LEU A 258 4.61 0.30 -15.42
CA LEU A 258 4.75 -0.34 -16.73
C LEU A 258 5.81 0.33 -17.63
N PRO A 259 5.90 1.68 -17.72
CA PRO A 259 6.92 2.33 -18.54
C PRO A 259 8.37 2.13 -18.08
N VAL A 260 8.59 1.68 -16.84
CA VAL A 260 9.93 1.59 -16.22
C VAL A 260 10.35 0.15 -15.93
N ASP A 261 9.42 -0.71 -15.52
CA ASP A 261 9.69 -2.12 -15.21
C ASP A 261 8.51 -3.04 -15.60
N PRO A 262 8.39 -3.41 -16.89
CA PRO A 262 7.29 -4.28 -17.35
C PRO A 262 7.29 -5.67 -16.72
N ARG A 263 8.39 -6.10 -16.07
CA ARG A 263 8.47 -7.39 -15.38
C ARG A 263 7.46 -7.48 -14.24
N ILE A 264 7.16 -6.35 -13.58
CA ILE A 264 6.20 -6.28 -12.48
C ILE A 264 4.77 -6.50 -13.02
N ALA A 265 4.44 -5.94 -14.18
CA ALA A 265 3.14 -6.17 -14.82
C ALA A 265 2.96 -7.63 -15.21
N SER A 266 3.92 -8.23 -15.93
CA SER A 266 3.83 -9.65 -16.32
C SER A 266 3.76 -10.58 -15.09
N GLY A 267 4.56 -10.32 -14.05
CA GLY A 267 4.52 -11.11 -12.82
C GLY A 267 3.19 -10.99 -12.08
N THR A 268 2.69 -9.77 -11.91
CA THR A 268 1.38 -9.49 -11.28
C THR A 268 0.25 -10.19 -12.02
N LEU A 269 0.22 -10.12 -13.36
CA LEU A 269 -0.79 -10.79 -14.18
C LEU A 269 -0.79 -12.31 -13.94
N ARG A 270 0.38 -12.96 -13.96
CA ARG A 270 0.51 -14.41 -13.76
C ARG A 270 0.16 -14.85 -12.34
N VAL A 271 0.57 -14.07 -11.32
CA VAL A 271 0.22 -14.33 -9.90
C VAL A 271 -1.28 -14.30 -9.71
N LEU A 272 -1.94 -13.24 -10.18
CA LEU A 272 -3.38 -13.08 -10.02
C LEU A 272 -4.17 -14.08 -10.86
N ALA A 273 -3.68 -14.46 -12.04
CA ALA A 273 -4.27 -15.51 -12.87
C ALA A 273 -4.28 -16.89 -12.17
N ARG A 274 -3.21 -17.25 -11.43
CA ARG A 274 -3.17 -18.50 -10.65
C ARG A 274 -4.17 -18.54 -9.52
N LEU A 275 -4.55 -17.37 -9.00
CA LEU A 275 -5.46 -17.19 -7.87
C LEU A 275 -6.83 -16.66 -8.33
N GLN A 276 -7.15 -16.78 -9.63
CA GLN A 276 -8.45 -16.36 -10.16
C GLN A 276 -9.54 -17.29 -9.62
N GLY A 277 -10.68 -16.71 -9.24
CA GLY A 277 -11.82 -17.44 -8.72
C GLY A 277 -12.36 -18.47 -9.72
N THR A 278 -12.74 -19.63 -9.21
CA THR A 278 -13.28 -20.76 -10.00
C THR A 278 -14.61 -21.28 -9.47
N ARG A 279 -15.07 -20.74 -8.33
CA ARG A 279 -16.25 -21.21 -7.60
C ARG A 279 -17.12 -20.04 -7.19
N HIS A 280 -18.36 -20.32 -6.84
CA HIS A 280 -19.22 -19.40 -6.13
C HIS A 280 -19.11 -19.67 -4.62
N ASP A 281 -18.50 -18.73 -3.89
CA ASP A 281 -18.41 -18.79 -2.43
C ASP A 281 -18.71 -17.39 -1.83
N PRO A 282 -19.93 -17.17 -1.31
CA PRO A 282 -20.29 -15.91 -0.67
C PRO A 282 -19.40 -15.53 0.52
N GLY A 283 -18.84 -16.50 1.25
CA GLY A 283 -18.04 -16.24 2.44
C GLY A 283 -16.69 -15.57 2.15
N SER A 284 -16.11 -15.88 0.98
CA SER A 284 -14.91 -15.20 0.46
C SER A 284 -15.20 -14.16 -0.61
N GLY A 285 -16.45 -14.08 -1.08
CA GLY A 285 -16.85 -13.26 -2.22
C GLY A 285 -16.35 -13.80 -3.57
N GLU A 286 -15.90 -15.07 -3.61
CA GLU A 286 -15.38 -15.72 -4.81
C GLU A 286 -16.49 -15.92 -5.84
N GLN A 287 -16.19 -15.59 -7.09
CA GLN A 287 -17.01 -15.90 -8.25
C GLN A 287 -16.10 -16.40 -9.38
N PRO A 288 -16.57 -17.27 -10.29
CA PRO A 288 -15.79 -17.71 -11.44
C PRO A 288 -15.27 -16.53 -12.26
N GLY A 289 -13.98 -16.51 -12.55
CA GLY A 289 -13.31 -15.45 -13.31
C GLY A 289 -12.90 -14.21 -12.51
N LYS A 290 -13.33 -14.08 -11.24
CA LYS A 290 -13.03 -12.91 -10.40
C LYS A 290 -11.58 -12.90 -9.92
N ILE A 291 -10.95 -11.74 -9.91
CA ILE A 291 -9.61 -11.54 -9.32
C ILE A 291 -9.76 -11.14 -7.85
N LEU A 292 -8.89 -11.69 -6.99
CA LEU A 292 -8.94 -11.48 -5.54
C LEU A 292 -8.68 -10.03 -5.12
N HIS A 293 -9.23 -9.68 -3.95
CA HIS A 293 -8.96 -8.44 -3.23
C HIS A 293 -7.62 -8.55 -2.49
N GLU A 294 -7.47 -9.52 -1.60
CA GLU A 294 -6.23 -9.75 -0.85
C GLU A 294 -5.98 -11.21 -0.52
N ARG A 295 -4.71 -11.55 -0.29
CA ARG A 295 -4.28 -12.85 0.22
C ARG A 295 -3.42 -12.70 1.46
N ARG A 296 -3.74 -13.44 2.52
CA ARG A 296 -3.03 -13.48 3.79
C ARG A 296 -2.70 -14.92 4.21
N ARG A 297 -1.84 -15.05 5.22
CA ARG A 297 -1.48 -16.35 5.80
C ARG A 297 -2.69 -17.04 6.45
N GLY A 298 -3.56 -16.26 7.08
CA GLY A 298 -4.74 -16.75 7.81
C GLY A 298 -5.87 -15.73 7.79
N THR A 299 -6.99 -16.10 8.43
CA THR A 299 -8.14 -15.22 8.60
C THR A 299 -7.74 -13.94 9.34
N ALA A 300 -8.19 -12.79 8.84
CA ALA A 300 -7.89 -11.49 9.42
C ALA A 300 -9.14 -10.90 10.11
N GLU A 301 -9.03 -10.62 11.41
CA GLU A 301 -10.10 -10.02 12.22
C GLU A 301 -9.80 -8.55 12.52
N HIS A 302 -10.48 -7.66 11.81
CA HIS A 302 -10.24 -6.22 11.87
C HIS A 302 -11.04 -5.51 12.98
N GLY A 303 -11.89 -6.24 13.70
CA GLY A 303 -12.84 -5.69 14.67
C GLY A 303 -14.15 -5.25 14.01
N SER A 304 -15.11 -4.78 14.82
CA SER A 304 -16.44 -4.32 14.36
C SER A 304 -17.20 -5.31 13.45
N GLY A 305 -16.95 -6.61 13.59
CA GLY A 305 -17.58 -7.66 12.77
C GLY A 305 -16.92 -7.93 11.42
N LEU A 306 -15.88 -7.16 11.02
CA LEU A 306 -15.14 -7.38 9.78
C LEU A 306 -14.13 -8.53 9.95
N VAL A 307 -14.41 -9.64 9.26
CA VAL A 307 -13.61 -10.86 9.27
C VAL A 307 -13.38 -11.31 7.83
N LEU A 308 -12.12 -11.33 7.41
CA LEU A 308 -11.76 -11.66 6.03
C LEU A 308 -11.06 -13.02 5.97
N PRO A 309 -11.49 -13.94 5.08
CA PRO A 309 -10.81 -15.23 4.91
C PRO A 309 -9.40 -15.04 4.31
N PRO A 310 -8.53 -16.08 4.38
CA PRO A 310 -7.14 -15.98 3.92
C PRO A 310 -7.00 -15.61 2.43
N VAL A 311 -7.98 -15.95 1.60
CA VAL A 311 -8.10 -15.46 0.23
C VAL A 311 -9.47 -14.81 0.13
N TYR A 312 -9.49 -13.50 -0.10
CA TYR A 312 -10.71 -12.71 -0.12
C TYR A 312 -10.88 -12.04 -1.49
N TYR A 313 -12.09 -12.06 -2.02
CA TYR A 313 -12.45 -11.57 -3.36
C TYR A 313 -13.46 -10.41 -3.31
N GLY A 314 -13.63 -9.74 -2.16
CA GLY A 314 -14.49 -8.56 -2.03
C GLY A 314 -13.91 -7.30 -2.70
N THR A 315 -13.74 -7.36 -4.01
CA THR A 315 -13.31 -6.28 -4.91
C THR A 315 -14.17 -6.32 -6.16
N ILE A 316 -14.68 -5.18 -6.61
CA ILE A 316 -15.44 -5.09 -7.86
C ILE A 316 -14.58 -4.60 -9.04
N ASP A 317 -13.41 -4.02 -8.74
CA ASP A 317 -12.54 -3.33 -9.70
C ASP A 317 -11.31 -4.16 -10.14
N ALA A 318 -10.85 -5.14 -9.35
CA ALA A 318 -9.63 -5.89 -9.69
C ALA A 318 -9.73 -6.68 -11.01
N THR A 319 -10.88 -7.31 -11.30
CA THR A 319 -11.07 -8.10 -12.53
C THR A 319 -10.97 -7.25 -13.81
N PRO A 320 -11.72 -6.13 -13.96
CA PRO A 320 -11.55 -5.27 -15.14
C PRO A 320 -10.17 -4.61 -15.22
N LEU A 321 -9.55 -4.27 -14.08
CA LEU A 321 -8.18 -3.75 -14.05
C LEU A 321 -7.16 -4.80 -14.54
N TRP A 322 -7.35 -6.08 -14.23
CA TRP A 322 -6.48 -7.18 -14.70
C TRP A 322 -6.54 -7.32 -16.23
N ILE A 323 -7.74 -7.27 -16.81
CA ILE A 323 -7.92 -7.32 -18.28
C ILE A 323 -7.22 -6.14 -18.96
N THR A 324 -7.40 -4.94 -18.39
CA THR A 324 -6.78 -3.71 -18.92
C THR A 324 -5.25 -3.78 -18.84
N LEU A 325 -4.69 -4.22 -17.71
CA LEU A 325 -3.25 -4.39 -17.56
C LEU A 325 -2.69 -5.45 -18.52
N LEU A 326 -3.42 -6.54 -18.80
CA LEU A 326 -2.98 -7.54 -19.78
C LEU A 326 -2.83 -6.92 -21.17
N ARG A 327 -3.81 -6.11 -21.60
CA ARG A 327 -3.73 -5.39 -22.88
C ARG A 327 -2.58 -4.39 -22.87
N ASP A 328 -2.45 -3.59 -21.82
CA ASP A 328 -1.39 -2.59 -21.70
C ASP A 328 0.01 -3.26 -21.72
N ALA A 329 0.18 -4.38 -21.01
CA ALA A 329 1.43 -5.15 -20.99
C ALA A 329 1.76 -5.76 -22.35
N TRP A 330 0.76 -6.32 -23.06
CA TRP A 330 0.93 -6.81 -24.43
C TRP A 330 1.37 -5.69 -25.38
N ARG A 331 0.69 -4.54 -25.34
CA ARG A 331 1.07 -3.36 -26.13
C ARG A 331 2.44 -2.80 -25.77
N HIS A 332 2.88 -3.01 -24.53
CA HIS A 332 4.21 -2.66 -24.07
C HIS A 332 5.28 -3.74 -24.36
N GLY A 333 4.94 -4.79 -25.11
CA GLY A 333 5.90 -5.80 -25.60
C GLY A 333 6.02 -7.06 -24.75
N MET A 334 5.03 -7.36 -23.89
CA MET A 334 4.93 -8.70 -23.31
C MET A 334 4.82 -9.75 -24.44
N PRO A 335 5.62 -10.84 -24.41
CA PRO A 335 5.66 -11.80 -25.52
C PRO A 335 4.28 -12.41 -25.82
N ASP A 336 3.93 -12.52 -27.12
CA ASP A 336 2.63 -13.08 -27.55
C ASP A 336 2.36 -14.47 -26.97
N ALA A 337 3.40 -15.30 -26.80
CA ALA A 337 3.26 -16.63 -26.19
C ALA A 337 2.83 -16.56 -24.72
N ASP A 338 3.30 -15.56 -23.97
CA ASP A 338 2.93 -15.36 -22.57
C ASP A 338 1.49 -14.81 -22.47
N VAL A 339 1.10 -13.93 -23.40
CA VAL A 339 -0.27 -13.42 -23.49
C VAL A 339 -1.24 -14.53 -23.88
N ALA A 340 -0.87 -15.36 -24.85
CA ALA A 340 -1.65 -16.52 -25.27
C ALA A 340 -1.80 -17.55 -24.12
N ALA A 341 -0.79 -17.73 -23.28
CA ALA A 341 -0.87 -18.60 -22.10
C ALA A 341 -1.90 -18.10 -21.06
N LEU A 342 -2.18 -16.79 -21.02
CA LEU A 342 -3.19 -16.17 -20.15
C LEU A 342 -4.58 -16.12 -20.78
N ARG A 343 -4.77 -16.65 -22.00
CA ARG A 343 -6.06 -16.65 -22.69
C ARG A 343 -7.20 -17.28 -21.88
N PRO A 344 -7.05 -18.45 -21.22
CA PRO A 344 -8.13 -19.02 -20.42
C PRO A 344 -8.56 -18.11 -19.26
N ASN A 345 -7.61 -17.39 -18.66
CA ASN A 345 -7.89 -16.43 -17.59
C ASN A 345 -8.59 -15.18 -18.10
N LEU A 346 -8.21 -14.69 -19.29
CA LEU A 346 -8.90 -13.61 -19.98
C LEU A 346 -10.35 -13.99 -20.29
N ASP A 347 -10.59 -15.18 -20.87
CA ASP A 347 -11.93 -15.65 -21.17
C ASP A 347 -12.79 -15.75 -19.89
N ALA A 348 -12.21 -16.23 -18.78
CA ALA A 348 -12.90 -16.30 -17.49
C ALA A 348 -13.19 -14.91 -16.91
N ALA A 349 -12.24 -13.96 -16.98
CA ALA A 349 -12.42 -12.60 -16.47
C ALA A 349 -13.49 -11.83 -17.28
N LEU A 350 -13.49 -11.99 -18.60
CA LEU A 350 -14.55 -11.49 -19.48
C LEU A 350 -15.89 -12.18 -19.17
N GLY A 351 -15.90 -13.49 -18.94
CA GLY A 351 -17.07 -14.22 -18.46
C GLY A 351 -17.64 -13.62 -17.17
N TRP A 352 -16.79 -13.29 -16.19
CA TRP A 352 -17.21 -12.64 -14.95
C TRP A 352 -17.89 -11.28 -15.20
N LEU A 353 -17.34 -10.43 -16.09
CA LEU A 353 -17.96 -9.15 -16.44
C LEU A 353 -19.37 -9.32 -17.03
N ARG A 354 -19.58 -10.37 -17.83
CA ARG A 354 -20.87 -10.65 -18.46
C ARG A 354 -21.88 -11.26 -17.48
N ASP A 355 -21.43 -12.20 -16.66
CA ASP A 355 -22.32 -13.14 -15.96
C ASP A 355 -22.46 -12.85 -14.46
N HIS A 356 -21.55 -12.06 -13.87
CA HIS A 356 -21.43 -11.92 -12.41
C HIS A 356 -21.27 -10.49 -11.89
N ALA A 357 -20.77 -9.57 -12.73
CA ALA A 357 -20.57 -8.18 -12.32
C ALA A 357 -21.89 -7.40 -12.18
N ASP A 358 -22.89 -7.74 -12.99
CA ASP A 358 -24.22 -7.12 -12.97
C ASP A 358 -25.19 -7.99 -12.18
N ARG A 359 -25.55 -7.53 -10.97
CA ARG A 359 -26.29 -8.36 -10.00
C ARG A 359 -27.80 -8.33 -10.23
N ASP A 360 -28.35 -7.23 -10.74
CA ASP A 360 -29.79 -7.06 -10.94
C ASP A 360 -30.21 -6.95 -12.42
N GLY A 361 -29.26 -7.02 -13.34
CA GLY A 361 -29.49 -7.10 -14.77
C GLY A 361 -29.76 -5.74 -15.43
N ASP A 362 -29.47 -4.63 -14.75
CA ASP A 362 -29.66 -3.28 -15.30
C ASP A 362 -28.52 -2.82 -16.22
N GLY A 363 -27.46 -3.63 -16.31
CA GLY A 363 -26.33 -3.42 -17.18
C GLY A 363 -25.19 -2.59 -16.57
N PHE A 364 -25.16 -2.40 -15.26
CA PHE A 364 -24.03 -1.83 -14.51
C PHE A 364 -23.34 -2.88 -13.64
N ALA A 365 -22.03 -2.71 -13.43
CA ALA A 365 -21.28 -3.54 -12.50
C ALA A 365 -21.52 -3.07 -11.06
N GLU A 366 -21.91 -3.99 -10.18
CA GLU A 366 -22.35 -3.70 -8.82
C GLU A 366 -21.77 -4.65 -7.78
N TYR A 367 -21.62 -4.16 -6.55
CA TYR A 367 -21.23 -4.98 -5.42
C TYR A 367 -22.28 -4.99 -4.31
N LEU A 368 -22.26 -6.09 -3.58
CA LEU A 368 -22.96 -6.28 -2.31
C LEU A 368 -22.17 -7.31 -1.50
N ASP A 369 -21.96 -7.06 -0.21
CA ASP A 369 -21.45 -8.09 0.68
C ASP A 369 -22.58 -9.06 1.06
N GLU A 370 -22.53 -10.28 0.52
CA GLU A 370 -23.47 -11.36 0.84
C GLU A 370 -23.11 -12.09 2.14
N SER A 371 -21.86 -11.96 2.60
CA SER A 371 -21.36 -12.67 3.78
C SER A 371 -21.85 -12.04 5.10
N GLY A 372 -22.10 -10.73 5.09
CA GLY A 372 -22.44 -9.94 6.28
C GLY A 372 -21.26 -9.69 7.22
N HIS A 373 -20.06 -10.17 6.89
CA HIS A 373 -18.84 -9.98 7.68
C HIS A 373 -17.66 -9.47 6.83
N GLY A 374 -17.89 -9.18 5.55
CA GLY A 374 -16.91 -8.70 4.59
C GLY A 374 -16.91 -7.17 4.46
N LEU A 375 -16.23 -6.67 3.43
CA LEU A 375 -16.24 -5.26 3.08
C LEU A 375 -17.60 -4.86 2.51
N VAL A 376 -18.26 -3.90 3.19
CA VAL A 376 -19.51 -3.29 2.71
C VAL A 376 -19.29 -2.58 1.38
N ASN A 377 -18.16 -1.86 1.24
CA ASN A 377 -17.76 -1.21 -0.01
C ASN A 377 -16.61 -1.99 -0.65
N GLN A 378 -16.78 -2.42 -1.92
CA GLN A 378 -15.80 -3.27 -2.62
C GLN A 378 -15.04 -2.54 -3.74
N GLY A 379 -15.24 -1.23 -3.90
CA GLY A 379 -14.38 -0.36 -4.70
C GLY A 379 -13.09 0.01 -3.96
N TRP A 380 -12.30 0.91 -4.53
CA TRP A 380 -11.05 1.35 -3.90
C TRP A 380 -11.27 2.14 -2.61
N LYS A 381 -12.40 2.86 -2.49
CA LYS A 381 -12.85 3.48 -1.25
C LYS A 381 -13.67 2.49 -0.42
N ASP A 382 -12.99 1.57 0.25
CA ASP A 382 -13.62 0.41 0.92
C ASP A 382 -14.16 0.65 2.35
N SER A 383 -13.99 1.86 2.91
CA SER A 383 -14.54 2.19 4.23
C SER A 383 -16.06 2.31 4.21
N ALA A 384 -16.76 1.89 5.27
CA ALA A 384 -18.23 1.88 5.32
C ALA A 384 -18.94 3.21 4.98
N ALA A 385 -18.33 4.36 5.27
CA ALA A 385 -18.92 5.69 5.04
C ALA A 385 -18.54 6.36 3.71
N SER A 386 -17.78 5.68 2.83
CA SER A 386 -17.20 6.30 1.63
C SER A 386 -18.21 6.70 0.56
N VAL A 387 -19.32 5.97 0.47
CA VAL A 387 -20.37 6.21 -0.53
C VAL A 387 -21.58 6.85 0.16
N GLN A 388 -21.66 8.17 0.09
CA GLN A 388 -22.70 8.94 0.75
C GLN A 388 -23.19 10.10 -0.10
N PHE A 389 -24.47 10.45 0.06
CA PHE A 389 -25.10 11.63 -0.53
C PHE A 389 -24.55 12.93 0.10
N PRO A 390 -24.73 14.11 -0.54
CA PRO A 390 -24.21 15.38 -0.04
C PRO A 390 -24.69 15.74 1.37
N ASP A 391 -25.87 15.24 1.76
CA ASP A 391 -26.49 15.43 3.08
C ASP A 391 -25.95 14.49 4.18
N GLY A 392 -25.05 13.57 3.82
CA GLY A 392 -24.42 12.59 4.71
C GLY A 392 -25.14 11.24 4.83
N ARG A 393 -26.28 11.03 4.14
CA ARG A 393 -26.92 9.71 4.09
C ARG A 393 -26.02 8.72 3.34
N ILE A 394 -25.86 7.51 3.88
CA ILE A 394 -25.08 6.44 3.24
C ILE A 394 -25.91 5.78 2.13
N ALA A 395 -25.27 5.45 1.00
CA ALA A 395 -25.89 4.70 -0.08
C ALA A 395 -26.14 3.25 0.35
N GLU A 396 -27.34 2.73 0.07
CA GLU A 396 -27.70 1.34 0.33
C GLU A 396 -27.37 0.48 -0.89
N GLY A 397 -26.90 -0.75 -0.66
CA GLY A 397 -26.53 -1.66 -1.74
C GLY A 397 -27.72 -2.36 -2.44
N PRO A 398 -27.49 -3.00 -3.60
CA PRO A 398 -26.23 -3.05 -4.34
C PRO A 398 -25.80 -1.66 -4.87
N VAL A 399 -24.50 -1.42 -4.97
CA VAL A 399 -23.96 -0.11 -5.36
C VAL A 399 -23.19 -0.23 -6.67
N ALA A 400 -23.51 0.64 -7.63
CA ALA A 400 -22.81 0.77 -8.91
C ALA A 400 -21.89 2.01 -8.91
N LEU A 401 -20.58 1.82 -8.72
CA LEU A 401 -19.59 2.91 -8.68
C LEU A 401 -19.23 3.42 -10.08
N CYS A 402 -19.05 4.73 -10.24
CA CYS A 402 -18.76 5.33 -11.54
C CYS A 402 -17.42 4.86 -12.12
N GLU A 403 -16.34 4.84 -11.32
CA GLU A 403 -15.01 4.43 -11.79
C GLU A 403 -15.00 2.98 -12.28
N VAL A 404 -15.79 2.12 -11.65
CA VAL A 404 -15.91 0.70 -11.99
C VAL A 404 -16.56 0.55 -13.36
N GLN A 405 -17.54 1.40 -13.71
CA GLN A 405 -18.12 1.40 -15.05
C GLN A 405 -17.09 1.83 -16.09
N GLY A 406 -16.24 2.82 -15.76
CA GLY A 406 -15.09 3.20 -16.57
C GLY A 406 -14.14 2.02 -16.81
N TYR A 407 -13.76 1.31 -15.75
CA TYR A 407 -12.88 0.14 -15.86
C TYR A 407 -13.52 -0.99 -16.65
N ALA A 408 -14.81 -1.28 -16.43
CA ALA A 408 -15.52 -2.34 -17.15
C ALA A 408 -15.63 -2.02 -18.64
N HIS A 409 -15.86 -0.75 -18.99
CA HIS A 409 -15.83 -0.29 -20.37
C HIS A 409 -14.43 -0.46 -21.01
N GLU A 410 -13.38 0.01 -20.34
CA GLU A 410 -12.00 -0.15 -20.85
C GLU A 410 -11.63 -1.63 -20.97
N ALA A 411 -12.01 -2.46 -20.00
CA ALA A 411 -11.77 -3.89 -20.00
C ALA A 411 -12.49 -4.62 -21.15
N ALA A 412 -13.74 -4.23 -21.46
CA ALA A 412 -14.47 -4.81 -22.59
C ALA A 412 -13.76 -4.50 -23.93
N LEU A 413 -13.32 -3.25 -24.13
CA LEU A 413 -12.56 -2.88 -25.33
C LEU A 413 -11.19 -3.55 -25.39
N ALA A 414 -10.48 -3.60 -24.26
CA ALA A 414 -9.18 -4.27 -24.13
C ALA A 414 -9.29 -5.78 -24.38
N GLY A 415 -10.33 -6.41 -23.84
CA GLY A 415 -10.66 -7.81 -24.06
C GLY A 415 -10.99 -8.10 -25.52
N ALA A 416 -11.81 -7.25 -26.17
CA ALA A 416 -12.11 -7.37 -27.60
C ALA A 416 -10.84 -7.36 -28.46
N GLU A 417 -9.93 -6.43 -28.16
CA GLU A 417 -8.66 -6.28 -28.85
C GLU A 417 -7.75 -7.51 -28.69
N LEU A 418 -7.62 -8.01 -27.45
CA LEU A 418 -6.85 -9.21 -27.15
C LEU A 418 -7.46 -10.47 -27.80
N LEU A 419 -8.79 -10.59 -27.81
CA LEU A 419 -9.49 -11.70 -28.45
C LEU A 419 -9.20 -11.73 -29.95
N ASP A 420 -9.33 -10.60 -30.64
CA ASP A 420 -9.02 -10.50 -32.08
C ASP A 420 -7.56 -10.88 -32.36
N ALA A 421 -6.63 -10.39 -31.53
CA ALA A 421 -5.20 -10.70 -31.66
C ALA A 421 -4.89 -12.20 -31.47
N LEU A 422 -5.69 -12.89 -30.65
CA LEU A 422 -5.55 -14.32 -30.36
C LEU A 422 -6.46 -15.20 -31.22
N GLY A 423 -7.01 -14.68 -32.32
CA GLY A 423 -7.82 -15.42 -33.29
C GLY A 423 -9.27 -15.69 -32.86
N GLY A 424 -9.77 -14.98 -31.85
CA GLY A 424 -11.17 -14.93 -31.45
C GLY A 424 -11.95 -13.80 -32.13
N ASP A 425 -13.13 -13.46 -31.59
CA ASP A 425 -13.99 -12.36 -32.06
C ASP A 425 -14.35 -11.44 -30.89
N GLY A 426 -13.89 -10.18 -30.97
CA GLY A 426 -14.16 -9.13 -30.01
C GLY A 426 -15.42 -8.30 -30.28
N THR A 427 -16.20 -8.57 -31.34
CA THR A 427 -17.32 -7.73 -31.77
C THR A 427 -18.38 -7.54 -30.68
N ALA A 428 -18.82 -8.63 -30.04
CA ALA A 428 -19.82 -8.57 -28.98
C ALA A 428 -19.38 -7.70 -27.78
N TRP A 429 -18.07 -7.68 -27.48
CA TRP A 429 -17.52 -6.87 -26.40
C TRP A 429 -17.48 -5.37 -26.74
N ARG A 430 -17.26 -5.02 -28.01
CA ARG A 430 -17.39 -3.64 -28.48
C ARG A 430 -18.83 -3.14 -28.42
N GLU A 431 -19.79 -3.99 -28.79
CA GLU A 431 -21.22 -3.69 -28.66
C GLU A 431 -21.64 -3.54 -27.19
N TRP A 432 -21.15 -4.42 -26.32
CA TRP A 432 -21.36 -4.35 -24.88
C TRP A 432 -20.84 -3.03 -24.30
N ALA A 433 -19.61 -2.64 -24.66
CA ALA A 433 -19.00 -1.38 -24.22
C ALA A 433 -19.82 -0.16 -24.70
N ALA A 434 -20.24 -0.13 -25.96
CA ALA A 434 -21.07 0.94 -26.50
C ALA A 434 -22.43 1.05 -25.76
N ALA A 435 -23.04 -0.09 -25.41
CA ALA A 435 -24.27 -0.12 -24.63
C ALA A 435 -24.07 0.42 -23.20
N LEU A 436 -22.98 0.03 -22.52
CA LEU A 436 -22.62 0.56 -21.20
C LEU A 436 -22.41 2.07 -21.26
N ALA A 437 -21.68 2.58 -22.25
CA ALA A 437 -21.45 4.01 -22.41
C ALA A 437 -22.77 4.79 -22.58
N ARG A 438 -23.73 4.26 -23.36
CA ARG A 438 -25.05 4.90 -23.49
C ARG A 438 -25.79 4.93 -22.16
N ARG A 439 -25.91 3.81 -21.46
CA ARG A 439 -26.58 3.73 -20.15
C ARG A 439 -25.93 4.65 -19.11
N PHE A 440 -24.60 4.70 -19.08
CA PHE A 440 -23.86 5.57 -18.17
C PHE A 440 -24.22 7.05 -18.39
N ARG A 441 -24.28 7.49 -19.66
CA ARG A 441 -24.65 8.88 -19.99
C ARG A 441 -26.06 9.25 -19.54
N GLU A 442 -26.98 8.28 -19.57
CA GLU A 442 -28.37 8.46 -19.16
C GLU A 442 -28.53 8.50 -17.64
N ALA A 443 -27.78 7.68 -16.90
CA ALA A 443 -28.03 7.46 -15.47
C ALA A 443 -27.07 8.19 -14.51
N PHE A 444 -25.81 8.42 -14.89
CA PHE A 444 -24.79 8.90 -13.95
C PHE A 444 -24.61 10.42 -13.93
N TRP A 445 -25.10 11.18 -14.90
CA TRP A 445 -24.79 12.61 -14.95
C TRP A 445 -25.70 13.46 -14.08
N VAL A 446 -25.08 14.21 -13.17
CA VAL A 446 -25.74 15.13 -12.22
C VAL A 446 -25.18 16.55 -12.39
N THR A 447 -25.73 17.52 -11.66
CA THR A 447 -25.28 18.92 -11.71
C THR A 447 -25.37 19.55 -10.33
N ASP A 448 -24.29 20.21 -9.92
CA ASP A 448 -24.23 21.07 -8.73
C ASP A 448 -23.96 22.54 -9.14
N GLU A 449 -23.69 23.40 -8.16
CA GLU A 449 -23.37 24.82 -8.39
C GLU A 449 -22.08 25.05 -9.20
N ARG A 450 -21.21 24.04 -9.31
CA ARG A 450 -19.91 24.08 -10.01
C ARG A 450 -19.98 23.43 -11.40
N GLY A 451 -21.13 22.85 -11.77
CA GLY A 451 -21.40 22.36 -13.12
C GLY A 451 -21.84 20.90 -13.16
N ARG A 452 -21.81 20.35 -14.38
CA ARG A 452 -22.24 18.97 -14.66
C ARG A 452 -21.08 18.00 -14.45
N PHE A 453 -21.30 16.90 -13.73
CA PHE A 453 -20.31 15.86 -13.47
C PHE A 453 -20.98 14.48 -13.27
N PRO A 454 -20.24 13.37 -13.40
CA PRO A 454 -20.75 12.05 -13.06
C PRO A 454 -20.93 11.86 -11.55
N ALA A 455 -22.08 11.33 -11.14
CA ALA A 455 -22.36 10.89 -9.78
C ALA A 455 -21.35 9.85 -9.32
N LEU A 456 -21.04 9.82 -8.03
CA LEU A 456 -20.11 8.85 -7.44
C LEU A 456 -20.58 7.42 -7.71
N ALA A 457 -21.88 7.17 -7.54
CA ALA A 457 -22.48 5.85 -7.69
C ALA A 457 -23.97 5.95 -8.02
N LEU A 458 -24.58 4.81 -8.35
CA LEU A 458 -26.01 4.56 -8.16
C LEU A 458 -26.18 3.66 -6.93
N ASP A 459 -27.15 3.98 -6.06
CA ASP A 459 -27.54 3.11 -4.94
C ASP A 459 -28.49 1.98 -5.37
N GLY A 460 -28.91 1.13 -4.43
CA GLY A 460 -29.80 -0.01 -4.71
C GLY A 460 -31.21 0.37 -5.20
N ALA A 461 -31.60 1.65 -5.06
CA ALA A 461 -32.81 2.20 -5.65
C ALA A 461 -32.54 2.95 -6.98
N LYS A 462 -31.32 2.80 -7.51
CA LYS A 462 -30.80 3.46 -8.71
C LYS A 462 -30.84 4.99 -8.64
N ARG A 463 -30.74 5.53 -7.43
CA ARG A 463 -30.63 6.98 -7.22
C ARG A 463 -29.17 7.39 -7.39
N PRO A 464 -28.88 8.43 -8.19
CA PRO A 464 -27.52 8.97 -8.29
C PRO A 464 -27.05 9.52 -6.96
N VAL A 465 -25.90 9.04 -6.49
CA VAL A 465 -25.17 9.58 -5.34
C VAL A 465 -24.37 10.78 -5.83
N ASP A 466 -24.96 11.97 -5.72
CA ASP A 466 -24.53 13.23 -6.32
C ASP A 466 -23.45 13.98 -5.51
N THR A 467 -22.71 13.29 -4.66
CA THR A 467 -21.51 13.84 -4.01
C THR A 467 -20.34 13.85 -4.98
N ALA A 468 -19.77 15.02 -5.26
CA ALA A 468 -18.53 15.12 -6.02
C ALA A 468 -17.35 14.51 -5.25
N THR A 469 -16.61 13.63 -5.91
CA THR A 469 -15.45 12.94 -5.36
C THR A 469 -14.35 12.82 -6.42
N SER A 470 -13.16 12.40 -6.00
CA SER A 470 -12.06 12.08 -6.91
C SER A 470 -12.34 10.91 -7.88
N ASN A 471 -13.33 10.04 -7.61
CA ASN A 471 -13.63 8.85 -8.43
C ASN A 471 -13.85 9.20 -9.90
N ILE A 472 -14.43 10.37 -10.20
CA ILE A 472 -14.66 10.80 -11.59
C ILE A 472 -13.36 10.90 -12.39
N GLY A 473 -12.21 11.13 -11.75
CA GLY A 473 -10.91 11.18 -12.40
C GLY A 473 -10.45 9.84 -12.95
N HIS A 474 -11.00 8.74 -12.44
CA HIS A 474 -10.72 7.39 -12.93
C HIS A 474 -11.46 7.06 -14.24
N LEU A 475 -12.44 7.88 -14.63
CA LEU A 475 -13.14 7.73 -15.91
C LEU A 475 -12.30 8.19 -17.11
N LEU A 476 -11.34 9.10 -16.86
CA LEU A 476 -10.52 9.72 -17.90
C LEU A 476 -9.62 8.69 -18.59
N GLY A 477 -9.70 8.64 -19.93
CA GLY A 477 -8.88 7.73 -20.74
C GLY A 477 -9.41 6.29 -20.83
N THR A 478 -10.55 5.98 -20.21
CA THR A 478 -11.20 4.65 -20.31
C THR A 478 -11.97 4.43 -21.63
N GLY A 479 -12.21 5.53 -22.36
CA GLY A 479 -13.06 5.56 -23.56
C GLY A 479 -14.56 5.61 -23.27
N LEU A 480 -14.99 5.60 -22.00
CA LEU A 480 -16.42 5.66 -21.64
C LEU A 480 -17.03 7.04 -21.97
N LEU A 481 -16.26 8.09 -21.71
CA LEU A 481 -16.67 9.49 -21.89
C LEU A 481 -16.38 9.97 -23.31
N ASP A 482 -17.24 10.83 -23.86
CA ASP A 482 -16.90 11.61 -25.05
C ASP A 482 -15.98 12.81 -24.73
N ASP A 483 -15.59 13.57 -25.74
CA ASP A 483 -14.64 14.69 -25.58
C ASP A 483 -15.20 15.81 -24.68
N ALA A 484 -16.48 16.14 -24.78
CA ALA A 484 -17.11 17.20 -23.99
C ALA A 484 -17.29 16.76 -22.53
N GLU A 485 -17.68 15.50 -22.33
CA GLU A 485 -17.78 14.84 -21.04
C GLU A 485 -16.41 14.74 -20.34
N THR A 486 -15.37 14.41 -21.11
CA THR A 486 -13.98 14.36 -20.64
C THR A 486 -13.51 15.74 -20.17
N ALA A 487 -13.78 16.79 -20.95
CA ALA A 487 -13.43 18.16 -20.57
C ALA A 487 -14.16 18.59 -19.28
N ALA A 488 -15.46 18.28 -19.16
CA ALA A 488 -16.24 18.58 -17.95
C ALA A 488 -15.66 17.91 -16.70
N VAL A 489 -15.24 16.64 -16.80
CA VAL A 489 -14.57 15.94 -15.70
C VAL A 489 -13.21 16.55 -15.39
N ALA A 490 -12.40 16.88 -16.40
CA ALA A 490 -11.09 17.51 -16.21
C ALA A 490 -11.20 18.85 -15.46
N ASP A 491 -12.14 19.71 -15.89
CA ASP A 491 -12.40 21.00 -15.26
C ASP A 491 -12.93 20.85 -13.83
N ARG A 492 -13.77 19.83 -13.58
CA ARG A 492 -14.33 19.55 -12.24
C ARG A 492 -13.24 19.16 -11.24
N LEU A 493 -12.27 18.33 -11.65
CA LEU A 493 -11.21 17.81 -10.77
C LEU A 493 -10.30 18.91 -10.21
N VAL A 494 -10.03 19.94 -11.01
CA VAL A 494 -9.15 21.04 -10.59
C VAL A 494 -9.89 22.16 -9.84
N GLN A 495 -11.18 21.99 -9.57
CA GLN A 495 -11.90 22.92 -8.73
C GLN A 495 -11.37 22.90 -7.28
N PRO A 496 -11.31 24.04 -6.58
CA PRO A 496 -10.73 24.14 -5.23
C PRO A 496 -11.37 23.25 -4.17
N ASP A 497 -12.60 22.78 -4.37
CA ASP A 497 -13.25 21.85 -3.45
C ASP A 497 -12.71 20.41 -3.57
N LEU A 498 -12.10 20.05 -4.70
CA LEU A 498 -11.41 18.77 -4.91
C LEU A 498 -9.89 18.93 -4.89
N ALA A 499 -9.32 19.84 -5.69
CA ALA A 499 -7.89 20.10 -5.72
C ALA A 499 -7.45 20.94 -4.51
N SER A 500 -6.77 20.30 -3.56
CA SER A 500 -6.41 20.91 -2.26
C SER A 500 -5.20 21.84 -2.30
N GLY A 501 -4.37 21.76 -3.33
CA GLY A 501 -3.02 22.31 -3.34
C GLY A 501 -1.95 21.28 -2.98
N TYR A 502 -2.35 20.11 -2.45
CA TYR A 502 -1.46 18.97 -2.19
C TYR A 502 -1.89 17.69 -2.93
N GLY A 503 -2.94 17.75 -3.75
CA GLY A 503 -3.55 16.64 -4.50
C GLY A 503 -5.08 16.66 -4.42
N LEU A 504 -5.73 15.62 -4.93
CA LEU A 504 -7.19 15.49 -4.93
C LEU A 504 -7.72 15.00 -3.58
N ARG A 505 -8.67 15.74 -3.01
CA ARG A 505 -9.48 15.26 -1.90
C ARG A 505 -10.38 14.12 -2.39
N THR A 506 -10.49 13.10 -1.57
CA THR A 506 -11.39 11.97 -1.81
C THR A 506 -12.87 12.38 -1.84
N MET A 507 -13.22 13.51 -1.25
CA MET A 507 -14.58 14.06 -1.27
C MET A 507 -14.49 15.57 -1.36
N SER A 508 -15.43 16.17 -2.10
CA SER A 508 -15.55 17.63 -2.18
C SER A 508 -15.66 18.24 -0.79
N ALA A 509 -14.86 19.29 -0.54
CA ALA A 509 -14.89 20.05 0.71
C ALA A 509 -16.25 20.75 0.97
N ALA A 510 -17.14 20.80 -0.03
CA ALA A 510 -18.49 21.34 0.11
C ALA A 510 -19.52 20.31 0.63
N ALA A 511 -19.21 19.01 0.62
CA ALA A 511 -20.12 17.97 1.08
C ALA A 511 -20.18 17.92 2.61
N ARG A 512 -21.35 17.62 3.19
CA ARG A 512 -21.49 17.51 4.65
C ARG A 512 -20.66 16.38 5.25
N GLY A 513 -20.45 15.31 4.47
CA GLY A 513 -19.61 14.17 4.85
C GLY A 513 -18.11 14.43 4.83
N TYR A 514 -17.69 15.60 4.32
CA TYR A 514 -16.28 15.94 4.23
C TYR A 514 -15.66 16.10 5.61
N ALA A 515 -14.59 15.37 5.86
CA ALA A 515 -13.71 15.58 6.99
C ALA A 515 -12.26 15.38 6.53
N PRO A 516 -11.37 16.38 6.74
CA PRO A 516 -10.01 16.37 6.19
C PRO A 516 -9.16 15.20 6.69
N LEU A 517 -9.48 14.65 7.87
CA LEU A 517 -8.84 13.47 8.45
C LEU A 517 -9.72 12.22 8.40
N SER A 518 -10.70 12.16 7.49
CA SER A 518 -11.42 10.92 7.17
C SER A 518 -10.65 10.09 6.15
N TYR A 519 -10.65 8.77 6.34
CA TYR A 519 -9.92 7.82 5.51
C TYR A 519 -10.30 7.92 4.02
N HIS A 520 -11.60 7.95 3.67
CA HIS A 520 -12.08 8.09 2.29
C HIS A 520 -13.09 9.23 2.05
N CYS A 521 -13.37 10.06 3.07
CA CYS A 521 -14.32 11.18 2.96
C CYS A 521 -13.63 12.54 3.15
N GLY A 522 -12.38 12.69 2.72
CA GLY A 522 -11.75 14.00 2.70
C GLY A 522 -10.23 14.02 2.63
N SER A 523 -9.54 12.94 3.01
CA SER A 523 -8.10 12.80 2.83
C SER A 523 -7.67 12.89 1.36
N VAL A 524 -6.37 13.09 1.13
CA VAL A 524 -5.72 12.96 -0.18
C VAL A 524 -4.94 11.65 -0.25
N TRP A 525 -5.15 10.91 -1.33
CA TRP A 525 -4.41 9.69 -1.65
C TRP A 525 -3.51 9.93 -2.87
N PRO A 526 -2.19 9.75 -2.77
CA PRO A 526 -1.28 9.99 -3.89
C PRO A 526 -1.60 9.15 -5.12
N HIS A 527 -2.00 7.89 -4.94
CA HIS A 527 -2.33 7.01 -6.06
C HIS A 527 -3.60 7.47 -6.81
N ASP A 528 -4.65 7.85 -6.10
CA ASP A 528 -5.92 8.38 -6.64
C ASP A 528 -5.66 9.62 -7.50
N THR A 529 -4.87 10.57 -6.97
CA THR A 529 -4.45 11.75 -7.73
C THR A 529 -3.63 11.36 -8.97
N ALA A 530 -2.73 10.38 -8.87
CA ALA A 530 -1.95 9.90 -10.02
C ALA A 530 -2.80 9.19 -11.09
N ILE A 531 -3.86 8.48 -10.71
CA ILE A 531 -4.80 7.89 -11.67
C ILE A 531 -5.47 8.99 -12.50
N ALA A 532 -5.94 10.05 -11.83
CA ALA A 532 -6.50 11.22 -12.52
C ALA A 532 -5.46 11.90 -13.43
N ILE A 533 -4.24 12.14 -12.96
CA ILE A 533 -3.14 12.70 -13.77
C ILE A 533 -2.89 11.86 -15.03
N ARG A 534 -2.79 10.53 -14.89
CA ARG A 534 -2.61 9.62 -16.03
C ARG A 534 -3.76 9.75 -17.02
N GLY A 535 -5.00 9.80 -16.53
CA GLY A 535 -6.19 9.98 -17.37
C GLY A 535 -6.18 11.32 -18.12
N LEU A 536 -5.80 12.41 -17.45
CA LEU A 536 -5.64 13.75 -18.04
C LEU A 536 -4.56 13.78 -19.13
N LEU A 537 -3.43 13.11 -18.91
CA LEU A 537 -2.37 12.98 -19.93
C LEU A 537 -2.87 12.21 -21.16
N ARG A 538 -3.57 11.08 -20.97
CA ARG A 538 -4.13 10.26 -22.06
C ARG A 538 -5.17 11.02 -22.89
N THR A 539 -5.85 11.99 -22.30
CA THR A 539 -6.92 12.78 -22.96
C THR A 539 -6.45 14.17 -23.41
N GLY A 540 -5.16 14.48 -23.28
CA GLY A 540 -4.58 15.74 -23.79
C GLY A 540 -4.74 16.95 -22.86
N HIS A 541 -5.26 16.78 -21.64
CA HIS A 541 -5.45 17.84 -20.65
C HIS A 541 -4.16 18.09 -19.84
N ARG A 542 -3.06 18.40 -20.54
CA ARG A 542 -1.71 18.49 -19.96
C ARG A 542 -1.58 19.54 -18.85
N ASP A 543 -2.22 20.70 -18.99
CA ASP A 543 -2.15 21.76 -17.98
C ASP A 543 -2.80 21.33 -16.65
N HIS A 544 -3.95 20.64 -16.73
CA HIS A 544 -4.63 20.06 -15.58
C HIS A 544 -3.78 18.97 -14.92
N ALA A 545 -3.15 18.11 -15.73
CA ALA A 545 -2.24 17.07 -15.25
C ALA A 545 -1.02 17.66 -14.52
N ALA A 546 -0.39 18.67 -15.12
CA ALA A 546 0.77 19.36 -14.55
C ALA A 546 0.42 20.07 -13.23
N LEU A 547 -0.78 20.67 -13.13
CA LEU A 547 -1.27 21.29 -11.90
C LEU A 547 -1.34 20.27 -10.76
N LEU A 548 -2.04 19.15 -10.96
CA LEU A 548 -2.17 18.11 -9.92
C LEU A 548 -0.84 17.42 -9.60
N ALA A 549 0.02 17.22 -10.61
CA ALA A 549 1.36 16.67 -10.42
C ALA A 549 2.26 17.60 -9.58
N GLY A 550 2.16 18.92 -9.81
CA GLY A 550 2.83 19.93 -8.99
C GLY A 550 2.38 19.87 -7.53
N GLN A 551 1.08 19.74 -7.28
CA GLN A 551 0.54 19.61 -5.92
C GLN A 551 1.08 18.36 -5.19
N LEU A 552 1.18 17.21 -5.86
CA LEU A 552 1.80 16.02 -5.27
C LEU A 552 3.30 16.18 -5.03
N LEU A 553 4.01 16.94 -5.88
CA LEU A 553 5.42 17.24 -5.70
C LEU A 553 5.65 18.12 -4.46
N ASP A 554 4.81 19.13 -4.26
CA ASP A 554 4.83 19.98 -3.06
C ASP A 554 4.54 19.16 -1.80
N ALA A 555 3.55 18.26 -1.87
CA ALA A 555 3.24 17.34 -0.78
C ALA A 555 4.43 16.41 -0.47
N ALA A 556 5.07 15.87 -1.51
CA ALA A 556 6.24 15.01 -1.36
C ALA A 556 7.39 15.75 -0.67
N ALA A 557 7.69 16.99 -1.08
CA ALA A 557 8.75 17.80 -0.48
C ALA A 557 8.53 17.99 1.04
N ALA A 558 7.29 18.29 1.45
CA ALA A 558 6.92 18.47 2.85
C ALA A 558 6.94 17.15 3.66
N LEU A 559 6.70 16.01 3.00
CA LEU A 559 6.64 14.68 3.62
C LEU A 559 7.96 13.90 3.48
N GLY A 560 9.09 14.60 3.31
CA GLY A 560 10.42 13.99 3.24
C GLY A 560 10.62 13.09 2.02
N TRP A 561 10.01 13.47 0.90
CA TRP A 561 10.00 12.79 -0.40
C TRP A 561 9.36 11.40 -0.39
N ARG A 562 8.76 10.98 0.73
CA ARG A 562 8.06 9.70 0.86
C ARG A 562 6.57 9.96 0.99
N LEU A 563 5.87 9.89 -0.14
CA LEU A 563 4.42 9.95 -0.19
C LEU A 563 3.83 8.73 0.56
N PRO A 564 2.99 8.96 1.59
CA PRO A 564 2.37 7.87 2.34
C PRO A 564 1.16 7.29 1.59
N GLU A 565 0.49 6.31 2.19
CA GLU A 565 -0.80 5.81 1.72
C GLU A 565 -1.82 6.94 1.56
N LEU A 566 -1.97 7.79 2.58
CA LEU A 566 -2.81 8.99 2.57
C LEU A 566 -2.31 10.06 3.54
N PHE A 567 -2.79 11.29 3.35
CA PHE A 567 -2.61 12.39 4.30
C PHE A 567 -3.88 13.26 4.37
N GLY A 568 -3.96 14.14 5.37
CA GLY A 568 -5.13 14.98 5.61
C GLY A 568 -5.41 15.93 4.45
N GLY A 569 -6.66 16.01 4.00
CA GLY A 569 -7.04 16.82 2.85
C GLY A 569 -7.36 18.28 3.16
N PHE A 570 -6.61 18.87 4.08
CA PHE A 570 -6.65 20.33 4.32
C PHE A 570 -6.18 21.08 3.07
N GLY A 571 -6.74 22.26 2.85
CA GLY A 571 -6.30 23.15 1.77
C GLY A 571 -4.90 23.73 2.03
N SER A 572 -4.16 24.01 0.96
CA SER A 572 -2.89 24.76 1.02
C SER A 572 -3.06 26.20 1.53
N ASP A 573 -4.28 26.73 1.51
CA ASP A 573 -4.70 27.98 2.12
C ASP A 573 -5.02 27.85 3.63
N GLU A 574 -5.22 26.63 4.13
CA GLU A 574 -5.52 26.32 5.53
C GLU A 574 -4.28 25.91 6.33
N VAL A 575 -3.36 25.18 5.70
CA VAL A 575 -2.16 24.62 6.34
C VAL A 575 -0.88 24.84 5.51
N THR A 576 0.23 25.09 6.21
CA THR A 576 1.54 25.34 5.58
C THR A 576 2.24 24.09 5.06
N ALA A 577 1.75 22.89 5.42
CA ALA A 577 2.24 21.60 4.96
C ALA A 577 1.14 20.54 5.10
N PRO A 578 1.16 19.45 4.31
CA PRO A 578 0.21 18.34 4.47
C PRO A 578 0.24 17.77 5.89
N VAL A 579 -0.94 17.60 6.48
CA VAL A 579 -1.09 17.02 7.82
C VAL A 579 -0.99 15.49 7.72
N PRO A 580 -0.02 14.82 8.37
CA PRO A 580 0.10 13.36 8.31
C PRO A 580 -1.16 12.65 8.83
N TYR A 581 -1.62 11.62 8.11
CA TYR A 581 -2.69 10.76 8.61
C TYR A 581 -2.12 9.74 9.61
N PRO A 582 -2.65 9.64 10.85
CA PRO A 582 -1.92 8.97 11.92
C PRO A 582 -1.59 7.50 11.67
N THR A 583 -2.46 6.75 11.00
CA THR A 583 -2.29 5.29 10.87
C THR A 583 -1.87 4.87 9.45
N SER A 584 -1.48 5.83 8.62
CA SER A 584 -1.19 5.62 7.19
C SER A 584 0.07 4.79 6.99
N CYS A 585 0.01 3.82 6.07
CA CYS A 585 1.21 3.09 5.67
C CYS A 585 2.25 4.04 5.04
N ARG A 586 3.52 3.82 5.37
CA ARG A 586 4.64 4.66 4.90
C ARG A 586 5.96 3.84 4.94
N PRO A 587 6.29 3.08 3.87
CA PRO A 587 5.85 3.31 2.50
C PRO A 587 4.61 2.51 2.07
N GLN A 588 4.00 2.95 0.96
CA GLN A 588 2.88 2.31 0.27
C GLN A 588 3.19 2.22 -1.24
N ALA A 589 3.01 1.07 -1.87
CA ALA A 589 3.51 0.78 -3.21
C ALA A 589 2.82 1.60 -4.31
N TRP A 590 1.49 1.71 -4.31
CA TRP A 590 0.81 2.53 -5.31
C TRP A 590 1.11 4.04 -5.18
N SER A 591 1.47 4.50 -3.98
CA SER A 591 1.85 5.89 -3.71
C SER A 591 3.30 6.13 -4.15
N ALA A 592 4.17 5.14 -3.97
CA ALA A 592 5.52 5.20 -4.53
C ALA A 592 5.49 5.12 -6.06
N ALA A 593 4.65 4.26 -6.64
CA ALA A 593 4.48 4.12 -8.08
C ALA A 593 3.90 5.40 -8.74
N ALA A 594 3.05 6.14 -8.03
CA ALA A 594 2.53 7.44 -8.46
C ALA A 594 3.62 8.44 -8.86
N ALA A 595 4.83 8.34 -8.30
CA ALA A 595 5.96 9.18 -8.66
C ALA A 595 6.35 9.09 -10.14
N VAL A 596 6.15 7.93 -10.79
CA VAL A 596 6.42 7.77 -12.22
C VAL A 596 5.45 8.60 -13.06
N VAL A 597 4.17 8.61 -12.68
CA VAL A 597 3.13 9.40 -13.35
C VAL A 597 3.34 10.91 -13.11
N VAL A 598 3.71 11.30 -11.90
CA VAL A 598 4.08 12.69 -11.58
C VAL A 598 5.27 13.15 -12.43
N ALA A 599 6.31 12.30 -12.55
CA ALA A 599 7.46 12.61 -13.37
C ALA A 599 7.11 12.75 -14.86
N GLU A 600 6.23 11.90 -15.39
CA GLU A 600 5.72 12.00 -16.76
C GLU A 600 4.98 13.32 -17.01
N ALA A 601 4.07 13.69 -16.10
CA ALA A 601 3.28 14.93 -16.23
C ALA A 601 4.13 16.20 -16.19
N LEU A 602 5.28 16.17 -15.49
CA LEU A 602 6.19 17.30 -15.35
C LEU A 602 7.37 17.28 -16.34
N ALA A 603 7.49 16.25 -17.17
CA ALA A 603 8.58 16.13 -18.15
C ALA A 603 8.39 17.00 -19.42
N GLY A 604 7.16 17.50 -19.67
CA GLY A 604 6.80 18.31 -20.84
C GLY A 604 6.39 17.47 -22.04
#